data_AF-A0A7C3RGR0-F1
#
_entry.id   AF-A0A7C3RGR0-F1
#
_cell.length_a   1.000
_cell.length_b   1.000
_cell.length_c   1.000
_cell.angle_alpha   90.00
_cell.angle_beta   90.00
_cell.angle_gamma   90.00
#
_symmetry.space_group_name_H-M   'P 1'
#
loop_
_entity.id
_entity.type
_entity.pdbx_description
1 polymer ?
#
loop_
_entity_poly.entity_id
_entity_poly.type
_entity_poly.pdbx_seq_one_letter_code
_entity_poly.pdbx_strand_id
1 'polypeptide(L)' 'MKEIFKEAGIEISKENKKIIDQRIHELVGVPYKNCPESWKKVKEWLRDEERKKKLIDYLKGKDTSSKI' A
#
# COMPACT_ATOMS: atom_id res chain seq x y z
N MET A 1 0.10 10.20 4.72
CA MET A 1 -0.42 8.82 4.46
C MET A 1 -1.35 8.76 3.26
N LYS A 2 -2.31 9.68 3.05
CA LYS A 2 -3.07 9.74 1.78
C LYS A 2 -2.19 10.01 0.56
N GLU A 3 -1.02 10.61 0.78
CA GLU A 3 -0.06 10.98 -0.25
C GLU A 3 0.51 9.79 -1.00
N ILE A 4 0.83 8.66 -0.34
CA ILE A 4 1.35 7.48 -1.05
C ILE A 4 0.33 6.87 -2.01
N PHE A 5 -0.96 6.92 -1.67
CA PHE A 5 -2.02 6.45 -2.56
C PHE A 5 -2.16 7.41 -3.75
N LYS A 6 -2.05 8.72 -3.51
CA LYS A 6 -2.02 9.73 -4.57
C LYS A 6 -0.78 9.57 -5.48
N GLU A 7 0.39 9.32 -4.91
CA GLU A 7 1.65 9.02 -5.64
C GLU A 7 1.56 7.72 -6.44
N ALA A 8 0.80 6.75 -5.92
CA ALA A 8 0.44 5.52 -6.61
C ALA A 8 -0.65 5.72 -7.69
N GLY A 9 -1.26 6.90 -7.79
CA GLY A 9 -2.40 7.13 -8.70
C GLY A 9 -3.69 6.43 -8.26
N ILE A 10 -3.79 6.03 -6.99
CA ILE A 10 -4.91 5.27 -6.44
C ILE A 10 -5.85 6.21 -5.70
N GLU A 11 -7.10 6.24 -6.16
CA GLU A 11 -8.19 6.89 -5.44
C GLU A 11 -8.77 5.94 -4.38
N ILE A 12 -8.73 6.36 -3.11
CA ILE A 12 -9.25 5.56 -2.00
C ILE A 12 -10.78 5.69 -1.97
N SER A 13 -11.47 4.68 -2.49
CA SER A 13 -12.93 4.53 -2.40
C SER A 13 -13.34 3.50 -1.34
N LYS A 14 -14.60 3.53 -0.91
CA LYS A 14 -15.11 2.59 0.12
C LYS A 14 -14.92 1.12 -0.29
N GLU A 15 -15.05 0.83 -1.58
CA GLU A 15 -14.88 -0.51 -2.15
C GLU A 15 -13.41 -0.94 -2.18
N ASN A 16 -12.51 -0.05 -2.64
CA ASN A 16 -11.09 -0.38 -2.78
C ASN A 16 -10.30 -0.27 -1.48
N LYS A 17 -10.79 0.46 -0.47
CA LYS A 17 -10.10 0.64 0.81
C LYS A 17 -9.78 -0.70 1.50
N LYS A 18 -10.71 -1.66 1.45
CA LYS A 18 -10.50 -3.00 2.03
C LYS A 18 -9.40 -3.77 1.28
N ILE A 19 -9.40 -3.69 -0.05
CA ILE A 19 -8.42 -4.35 -0.92
C ILE A 19 -7.02 -3.76 -0.67
N ILE A 20 -6.92 -2.44 -0.57
CA ILE A 20 -5.67 -1.72 -0.31
C ILE A 20 -5.11 -2.09 1.08
N ASP A 21 -5.97 -2.13 2.10
CA ASP A 21 -5.59 -2.54 3.45
C ASP A 21 -5.05 -3.98 3.46
N GLN A 22 -5.73 -4.92 2.81
CA GLN A 22 -5.26 -6.30 2.67
C GLN A 22 -3.89 -6.39 1.96
N ARG A 23 -3.71 -5.65 0.86
CA ARG A 23 -2.42 -5.60 0.13
C ARG A 23 -1.29 -5.04 0.98
N ILE A 24 -1.56 -4.03 1.79
CA ILE A 24 -0.58 -3.47 2.72
C ILE A 24 -0.17 -4.54 3.74
N HIS A 25 -1.13 -5.25 4.31
CA HIS A 25 -0.88 -6.35 5.23
C HIS A 25 -0.03 -7.47 4.61
N GLU A 26 -0.32 -7.85 3.36
CA GLU A 26 0.50 -8.81 2.60
C GLU A 26 1.93 -8.28 2.38
N LEU A 27 2.07 -7.03 1.96
CA LEU A 27 3.37 -6.42 1.65
C LEU A 27 4.28 -6.30 2.88
N VAL A 28 3.72 -5.87 4.02
CA VAL A 28 4.50 -5.73 5.27
C VAL A 28 4.64 -7.06 6.03
N GLY A 29 4.05 -8.13 5.52
CA GLY A 29 4.05 -9.47 6.12
C GLY A 29 3.46 -9.48 7.52
N VAL A 30 2.41 -8.68 7.77
CA VAL A 30 1.73 -8.60 9.08
C VAL A 30 0.37 -9.26 8.95
N PRO A 31 0.04 -10.25 9.82
CA PRO A 31 -1.25 -10.90 9.78
C PRO A 31 -2.39 -9.89 9.91
N TYR A 32 -3.43 -10.07 9.09
CA TYR A 32 -4.59 -9.17 8.96
C TYR A 32 -5.21 -8.72 10.31
N LYS A 33 -5.08 -9.53 11.36
CA LYS A 33 -5.61 -9.25 12.70
C LYS A 33 -4.91 -8.10 13.45
N ASN A 34 -3.72 -7.66 13.03
CA ASN A 34 -2.98 -6.58 13.68
C ASN A 34 -2.80 -5.33 12.80
N CYS A 35 -3.91 -4.66 12.49
CA CYS A 35 -3.89 -3.38 11.77
C CYS A 35 -2.93 -2.32 12.36
N PRO A 36 -2.86 -2.06 13.69
CA PRO A 36 -1.94 -1.03 14.19
C PRO A 36 -0.46 -1.38 13.96
N GLU A 37 -0.12 -2.67 13.90
CA GLU A 37 1.24 -3.14 13.66
C GLU A 37 1.63 -3.01 12.18
N SER A 38 0.70 -3.33 11.27
CA SER A 38 0.94 -3.14 9.83
C SER A 38 1.16 -1.67 9.50
N TRP A 39 0.35 -0.77 10.05
CA TRP A 39 0.51 0.67 9.87
C TRP A 39 1.80 1.24 10.49
N LYS A 40 2.30 0.67 11.59
CA LYS A 40 3.62 1.04 12.13
C LYS A 40 4.73 0.71 11.13
N LYS A 41 4.74 -0.52 10.59
CA LYS A 41 5.72 -0.92 9.57
C LYS A 41 5.62 -0.07 8.32
N VAL A 42 4.41 0.25 7.84
CA VAL A 42 4.25 1.16 6.70
C VAL A 42 4.92 2.50 6.98
N LYS A 43 4.68 3.10 8.15
CA LYS A 43 5.31 4.37 8.52
C LYS A 43 6.84 4.27 8.56
N GLU A 44 7.39 3.15 9.00
CA GLU A 44 8.84 2.92 8.93
C GLU A 44 9.34 2.81 7.49
N TRP A 45 8.59 2.14 6.61
CA TRP A 45 8.88 2.08 5.18
C TRP A 45 8.80 3.46 4.52
N LEU A 46 7.92 4.36 4.99
CA LEU A 46 7.84 5.73 4.48
C LEU A 46 9.05 6.59 4.86
N ARG A 47 9.85 6.19 5.86
CA ARG A 47 11.08 6.89 6.23
C ARG A 47 12.27 6.50 5.35
N ASP A 48 12.14 5.41 4.61
CA ASP A 48 13.18 4.85 3.77
C ASP A 48 12.74 4.96 2.31
N GLU A 49 13.44 5.76 1.50
CA GLU A 49 13.00 6.08 0.14
C GLU A 49 12.90 4.83 -0.77
N GLU A 50 13.77 3.84 -0.57
CA GLU A 50 13.72 2.58 -1.32
C GLU A 50 12.47 1.78 -0.98
N ARG A 51 12.20 1.60 0.31
CA ARG A 51 11.00 0.89 0.79
C ARG A 51 9.72 1.65 0.43
N LYS A 52 9.71 2.97 0.56
CA LYS A 52 8.60 3.83 0.14
C LYS A 52 8.30 3.62 -1.35
N LYS A 53 9.33 3.67 -2.21
CA LYS A 53 9.19 3.44 -3.64
C LYS A 53 8.66 2.04 -3.95
N LYS A 54 9.15 1.02 -3.26
CA LYS A 54 8.66 -0.37 -3.38
C LYS A 54 7.20 -0.49 -2.99
N LEU A 55 6.76 0.21 -1.94
CA LEU A 55 5.36 0.23 -1.52
C LEU A 55 4.46 0.92 -2.56
N ILE A 56 4.90 2.05 -3.11
CA ILE A 56 4.18 2.74 -4.18
C ILE A 56 4.10 1.88 -5.45
N ASP A 57 5.20 1.25 -5.84
CA ASP A 57 5.28 0.36 -7.00
C ASP A 57 4.38 -0.86 -6.85
N TYR A 58 4.40 -1.51 -5.67
CA TYR A 58 3.52 -2.63 -5.35
C TYR A 58 2.04 -2.25 -5.41
N LEU A 59 1.71 -1.05 -4.93
CA LEU A 59 0.35 -0.51 -5.00
C LEU A 59 -0.06 -0.21 -6.46
N LYS A 60 0.85 0.32 -7.29
CA LYS A 60 0.64 0.56 -8.74
C LYS A 60 0.45 -0.73 -9.53
N GLY A 61 1.27 -1.76 -9.27
CA GLY A 61 1.45 -2.94 -10.12
C GLY A 61 0.27 -3.92 -10.23
N LYS A 62 -0.89 -3.63 -9.64
CA LYS A 62 -2.11 -4.44 -9.83
C LYS A 62 -3.30 -3.67 -10.40
N ASP A 63 -3.15 -2.38 -10.73
CA ASP A 63 -4.12 -1.63 -11.54
C ASP A 63 -3.69 -1.55 -13.01
N THR A 64 -2.44 -1.92 -13.32
CA THR A 64 -1.90 -1.93 -14.70
C THR A 64 -1.91 -3.33 -15.33
N SER A 65 -2.98 -4.10 -15.11
CA SER A 65 -3.36 -5.16 -16.06
C SER A 65 -4.41 -4.58 -17.01
N SER A 66 -3.97 -3.74 -17.94
CA SER A 66 -4.46 -3.68 -19.32
C SER A 66 -3.81 -2.49 -20.05
N LYS A 67 -2.65 -2.76 -20.65
CA LYS A 67 -2.21 -2.23 -21.96
C LYS A 67 -0.80 -2.76 -22.24
N ILE A 68 -0.77 -4.02 -22.67
CA ILE A 68 0.21 -4.50 -23.64
C ILE A 68 -0.57 -4.64 -24.94
#